data_AF-A0AAT9HBN5-F1
#
_entry.id   AF-A0AAT9HBN5-F1
#
_cell.length_a   1.000
_cell.length_b   1.000
_cell.length_c   1.000
_cell.angle_alpha   90.00
_cell.angle_beta   90.00
_cell.angle_gamma   90.00
#
_symmetry.space_group_name_H-M   'P 1'
#
loop_
_entity.id
_entity.type
_entity.pdbx_description
1 polymer ?
#
loop_
_entity_poly.entity_id
_entity_poly.type
_entity_poly.pdbx_seq_one_letter_code
_entity_poly.pdbx_strand_id
1 'polypeptide(L)'
;MHRRLCEVAPEEWGVHQWWDIAVPRCLGLYVPDLVVVPKDSRDMDNGGLCPAAAAELVVEITSKATASRDRTAKRAGCATGGVPLYLLIDGVAPGGPAFTLHGAPRKGLTESSTRARSVNRSDSPPLRPRDRHHGVPGRLTPMASPPTLRGPMRPGQG
;
A
#
# COMPACT_ATOMS: atom_id res chain seq x y z
N MET A 1 9.35 10.44 -1.45
CA MET A 1 8.67 9.20 -0.99
C MET A 1 8.08 9.36 0.40
N HIS A 2 8.90 9.64 1.43
CA HIS A 2 8.49 9.80 2.83
C HIS A 2 7.15 10.56 3.01
N ARG A 3 7.05 11.80 2.53
CA ARG A 3 5.80 12.59 2.55
C ARG A 3 4.56 11.83 2.06
N ARG A 4 4.66 11.11 0.94
CA ARG A 4 3.52 10.37 0.37
C ARG A 4 3.13 9.17 1.22
N LEU A 5 4.10 8.52 1.86
CA LEU A 5 3.82 7.46 2.81
C LEU A 5 3.15 8.01 4.07
N CYS A 6 3.60 9.15 4.60
CA CYS A 6 2.91 9.81 5.72
C CYS A 6 1.46 10.21 5.39
N GLU A 7 1.17 10.60 4.14
CA GLU A 7 -0.18 10.97 3.70
C GLU A 7 -1.16 9.77 3.62
N VAL A 8 -0.66 8.54 3.50
CA VAL A 8 -1.49 7.33 3.32
C VAL A 8 -1.35 6.32 4.45
N ALA A 9 -0.33 6.46 5.30
CA ALA A 9 -0.16 5.62 6.47
C ALA A 9 -1.29 5.86 7.47
N PRO A 10 -1.78 4.81 8.14
CA PRO A 10 -2.70 4.95 9.27
C PRO A 10 -2.10 5.86 10.35
N GLU A 11 -2.94 6.57 11.09
CA GLU A 11 -2.49 7.51 12.14
C GLU A 11 -1.77 6.78 13.27
N GLU A 12 -2.08 5.51 13.50
CA GLU A 12 -1.42 4.63 14.45
C GLU A 12 -0.01 4.19 14.01
N TRP A 13 0.43 4.50 12.78
CA TRP A 13 1.74 4.11 12.25
C TRP A 13 2.70 5.30 12.15
N GLY A 14 3.98 5.04 12.45
CA GLY A 14 5.09 5.97 12.31
C GLY A 14 5.93 5.65 11.08
N VAL A 15 6.32 6.68 10.33
CA VAL A 15 7.21 6.58 9.16
C VAL A 15 8.53 7.26 9.48
N HIS A 16 9.60 6.48 9.57
CA HIS A 16 10.89 6.92 10.08
C HIS A 16 11.99 6.74 9.05
N GLN A 17 12.93 7.68 9.00
CA GLN A 17 14.14 7.57 8.17
C GLN A 17 15.34 7.31 9.08
N TRP A 18 16.26 6.46 8.63
CA TRP A 18 17.51 6.14 9.33
C TRP A 18 17.35 5.60 10.76
N TRP A 19 16.23 4.95 11.06
CA TRP A 19 16.06 4.29 12.35
C TRP A 19 16.63 2.88 12.30
N ASP A 20 17.65 2.61 13.12
CA ASP A 20 18.23 1.29 13.32
C ASP A 20 17.16 0.25 13.69
N ILE A 21 17.08 -0.81 12.88
CA ILE A 21 16.32 -2.01 13.20
C ILE A 21 17.25 -3.15 13.58
N ALA A 22 16.93 -3.81 14.69
CA ALA A 22 17.65 -4.97 15.18
C ALA A 22 17.07 -6.24 14.54
N VAL A 23 17.91 -7.01 13.84
CA VAL A 23 17.55 -8.33 13.31
C VAL A 23 18.28 -9.39 14.15
N PRO A 24 17.63 -9.99 15.17
CA PRO A 24 18.32 -10.84 16.16
C PRO A 24 19.08 -12.02 15.54
N ARG A 25 18.54 -12.61 14.46
CA ARG A 25 19.13 -13.78 13.78
C ARG A 25 20.34 -13.45 12.92
N CYS A 26 20.60 -12.17 12.65
CA CYS A 26 21.71 -11.72 11.81
C CYS A 26 22.88 -11.11 12.61
N LEU A 27 22.81 -11.12 13.96
CA LEU A 27 23.83 -10.55 14.87
C LEU A 27 24.24 -9.09 14.52
N GLY A 28 23.37 -8.33 13.84
CA GLY A 28 23.71 -7.01 13.32
C GLY A 28 22.55 -6.02 13.38
N LEU A 29 22.90 -4.74 13.53
CA LEU A 29 22.01 -3.61 13.33
C LEU A 29 21.93 -3.29 11.84
N TYR A 30 20.73 -2.99 11.39
CA TYR A 30 20.49 -2.59 10.03
C TYR A 30 19.80 -1.22 10.00
N VAL A 31 20.38 -0.29 9.25
CA VAL A 31 19.83 1.06 9.09
C VAL A 31 19.12 1.12 7.74
N PRO A 32 17.78 0.99 7.71
CA PRO A 32 17.03 1.19 6.49
C PRO A 32 16.93 2.67 6.12
N ASP A 33 16.77 2.94 4.82
CA ASP A 33 16.48 4.29 4.34
C ASP A 33 15.13 4.80 4.86
N LEU A 34 14.16 3.90 4.99
CA LEU A 34 12.87 4.17 5.62
C LEU A 34 12.25 2.92 6.24
N VAL A 35 11.60 3.08 7.39
CA VAL A 35 10.83 2.03 8.06
C VAL A 35 9.45 2.56 8.47
N VAL A 36 8.45 1.68 8.38
CA VAL A 36 7.10 1.93 8.91
C VAL A 36 6.82 0.96 10.05
N VAL A 37 6.47 1.50 11.20
CA VAL A 37 6.25 0.77 12.45
C VAL A 37 4.94 1.24 13.10
N PRO A 38 4.18 0.36 13.78
CA PRO A 38 3.12 0.81 14.67
C PRO A 38 3.70 1.75 15.75
N LYS A 39 3.03 2.86 16.06
CA LYS A 39 3.52 3.83 17.07
C LYS A 39 3.67 3.18 18.45
N ASP A 40 2.83 2.21 18.76
CA ASP A 40 2.82 1.48 20.03
C ASP A 40 3.96 0.46 20.14
N SER A 41 4.66 0.17 19.03
CA SER A 41 5.83 -0.71 19.06
C SER A 41 7.11 -0.02 19.54
N ARG A 42 7.01 1.25 19.96
CA ARG A 42 8.11 2.07 20.50
C ARG A 42 8.64 1.57 21.84
N ASP A 43 7.85 0.81 22.58
CA ASP A 43 8.19 0.31 23.92
C ASP A 43 8.80 -1.10 23.90
N MET A 44 8.97 -1.69 22.73
CA MET A 44 9.64 -2.99 22.57
C MET A 44 11.15 -2.80 22.52
N ASP A 45 11.73 -2.78 23.73
CA ASP A 45 13.05 -3.28 24.17
C ASP A 45 14.40 -2.75 23.62
N ASN A 46 15.30 -2.47 24.58
CA ASN A 46 16.76 -2.26 24.47
C ASN A 46 17.27 -0.96 23.83
N GLY A 47 17.14 0.17 24.55
CA GLY A 47 18.00 1.34 24.32
C GLY A 47 17.67 2.17 23.08
N GLY A 48 16.43 2.08 22.57
CA GLY A 48 15.93 2.90 21.45
C GLY A 48 16.02 2.23 20.07
N LEU A 49 16.45 0.97 20.00
CA LEU A 49 16.45 0.17 18.78
C LEU A 49 15.05 -0.38 18.50
N CYS A 50 14.65 -0.45 17.22
CA CYS A 50 13.38 -1.06 16.84
C CYS A 50 13.60 -2.55 16.47
N PRO A 51 12.89 -3.51 17.07
CA PRO A 51 12.96 -4.90 16.62
C PRO A 51 12.46 -5.02 15.18
N ALA A 52 13.16 -5.76 14.32
CA ALA A 52 12.74 -5.95 12.93
C ALA A 52 11.32 -6.53 12.81
N ALA A 53 10.91 -7.40 13.75
CA ALA A 53 9.56 -7.98 13.79
C ALA A 53 8.45 -6.97 14.11
N ALA A 54 8.80 -5.77 14.60
CA ALA A 54 7.86 -4.67 14.82
C ALA A 54 7.65 -3.82 13.55
N ALA A 55 8.57 -3.88 12.58
CA ALA A 55 8.41 -3.18 11.31
C ALA A 55 7.37 -3.88 10.43
N GLU A 56 6.39 -3.11 9.94
CA GLU A 56 5.40 -3.58 8.98
C GLU A 56 5.89 -3.42 7.53
N LEU A 57 6.73 -2.39 7.29
CA LEU A 57 7.39 -2.16 6.01
C LEU A 57 8.81 -1.63 6.21
N VAL A 58 9.77 -2.24 5.51
CA VAL A 58 11.13 -1.71 5.34
C VAL A 58 11.32 -1.28 3.89
N VAL A 59 11.99 -0.15 3.66
CA VAL A 59 12.28 0.36 2.33
C VAL A 59 13.76 0.66 2.16
N GLU A 60 14.33 0.19 1.04
CA GLU A 60 15.67 0.51 0.58
C GLU A 60 15.66 1.24 -0.75
N ILE A 61 16.55 2.21 -0.86
CA ILE A 61 16.84 2.93 -2.09
C ILE A 61 18.28 2.60 -2.50
N THR A 62 18.41 1.79 -3.53
CA THR A 62 19.74 1.31 -3.92
C THR A 62 20.60 2.45 -4.49
N SER A 63 21.86 2.45 -4.11
CA SER A 63 22.93 3.11 -4.85
C SER A 63 23.81 2.07 -5.55
N LYS A 64 24.72 2.51 -6.44
CA LYS A 64 25.74 1.61 -7.03
C LYS A 64 26.52 0.84 -5.96
N ALA A 65 26.78 1.47 -4.80
CA ALA A 65 27.55 0.88 -3.71
C ALA A 65 26.74 -0.11 -2.86
N THR A 66 25.43 0.09 -2.72
CA THR A 66 24.60 -0.69 -1.78
C THR A 66 23.76 -1.76 -2.46
N ALA A 67 23.49 -1.63 -3.77
CA ALA A 67 22.56 -2.45 -4.52
C ALA A 67 22.72 -3.96 -4.30
N SER A 68 23.96 -4.47 -4.26
CA SER A 68 24.19 -5.90 -4.01
C SER A 68 23.62 -6.36 -2.66
N ARG A 69 23.93 -5.63 -1.58
CA ARG A 69 23.45 -5.95 -0.22
C ARG A 69 21.95 -5.75 -0.09
N ASP A 70 21.42 -4.69 -0.70
CA ASP A 70 19.99 -4.34 -0.64
C ASP A 70 19.14 -5.38 -1.38
N ARG A 71 19.66 -5.96 -2.48
CA ARG A 71 19.00 -7.05 -3.23
C ARG A 71 19.08 -8.42 -2.53
N THR A 72 20.12 -8.63 -1.71
CA THR A 72 20.45 -9.94 -1.13
C THR A 72 20.37 -9.92 0.40
N ALA A 73 21.48 -9.62 1.07
CA ALA A 73 21.66 -9.77 2.52
C ALA A 73 20.62 -9.01 3.35
N LYS A 74 20.32 -7.75 3.01
CA LYS A 74 19.34 -6.94 3.76
C LYS A 74 17.91 -7.44 3.57
N ARG A 75 17.54 -7.81 2.34
CA ARG A 75 16.25 -8.43 2.03
C ARG A 75 16.04 -9.73 2.82
N ALA A 76 17.04 -10.61 2.79
CA ALA A 76 17.00 -11.86 3.54
C ALA A 76 16.99 -11.63 5.07
N GLY A 77 17.76 -10.65 5.55
CA GLY A 77 17.75 -10.22 6.94
C GLY A 77 16.36 -9.75 7.39
N CYS A 78 15.69 -8.92 6.59
CA CYS A 78 14.32 -8.47 6.90
C CYS A 78 13.33 -9.63 6.94
N ALA A 79 13.37 -10.53 5.95
CA ALA A 79 12.49 -11.70 5.91
C ALA A 79 12.70 -12.62 7.12
N THR A 80 13.96 -12.92 7.45
CA THR A 80 14.30 -13.75 8.63
C THR A 80 14.05 -13.04 9.96
N GLY A 81 14.07 -11.70 9.97
CA GLY A 81 13.70 -10.84 11.10
C GLY A 81 12.20 -10.69 11.31
N GLY A 82 11.36 -11.26 10.43
CA GLY A 82 9.90 -11.25 10.55
C GLY A 82 9.23 -10.00 9.98
N VAL A 83 9.95 -9.20 9.20
CA VAL A 83 9.38 -8.02 8.51
C VAL A 83 8.41 -8.51 7.42
N PRO A 84 7.13 -8.12 7.44
CA PRO A 84 6.13 -8.60 6.48
C PRO A 84 6.39 -8.11 5.05
N LEU A 85 6.81 -6.85 4.91
CA LEU A 85 7.01 -6.19 3.61
C LEU A 85 8.40 -5.57 3.50
N TYR A 86 9.06 -5.83 2.38
CA TYR A 86 10.34 -5.20 2.01
C TYR A 86 10.23 -4.60 0.60
N LEU A 87 10.34 -3.28 0.50
CA LEU A 87 10.31 -2.55 -0.77
C LEU A 87 11.73 -2.17 -1.20
N LEU A 88 12.15 -2.65 -2.36
CA LEU A 88 13.39 -2.26 -3.01
C LEU A 88 13.12 -1.26 -4.13
N ILE A 89 13.69 -0.06 -4.01
CA ILE A 89 13.71 0.97 -5.05
C ILE A 89 15.06 0.91 -5.74
N ASP A 90 15.10 0.23 -6.88
CA ASP A 90 16.32 -0.12 -7.58
C ASP A 90 16.55 0.78 -8.80
N GLY A 91 17.18 1.94 -8.57
CA GLY A 91 17.51 2.89 -9.63
C GLY A 91 18.64 2.42 -10.56
N VAL A 92 19.40 1.40 -10.15
CA VAL A 92 20.56 0.85 -10.89
C VAL A 92 20.34 -0.62 -11.27
N ALA A 93 19.08 -1.01 -11.43
CA ALA A 93 18.70 -2.35 -11.83
C ALA A 93 19.21 -2.62 -13.26
N PRO A 94 19.71 -3.85 -13.55
CA PRO A 94 20.22 -4.19 -14.89
C PRO A 94 19.20 -4.00 -16.03
N GLY A 95 17.90 -4.10 -15.73
CA GLY A 95 16.80 -3.87 -16.68
C GLY A 95 16.18 -2.47 -16.64
N GLY A 96 16.91 -1.51 -16.07
CA GLY A 96 16.44 -0.14 -15.80
C GLY A 96 15.72 0.01 -14.46
N PRO A 97 15.43 1.26 -14.04
CA PRO A 97 14.85 1.55 -12.73
C PRO A 97 13.57 0.77 -12.43
N ALA A 98 13.52 0.13 -11.26
CA ALA A 98 12.40 -0.71 -10.87
C ALA A 98 12.06 -0.60 -9.38
N PHE A 99 10.82 -0.92 -9.05
CA PHE A 99 10.30 -1.04 -7.70
C PHE A 99 9.92 -2.50 -7.48
N THR A 100 10.42 -3.14 -6.43
CA THR A 100 10.09 -4.53 -6.11
C THR A 100 9.60 -4.61 -4.68
N LEU A 101 8.33 -4.99 -4.50
CA LEU A 101 7.77 -5.29 -3.19
C LEU A 101 7.88 -6.79 -2.96
N HIS A 102 8.58 -7.18 -1.90
CA HIS A 102 8.65 -8.54 -1.40
C HIS A 102 7.69 -8.67 -0.23
N GLY A 103 6.83 -9.68 -0.26
CA GLY A 103 5.95 -10.06 0.83
C GLY A 103 6.35 -11.41 1.39
N ALA A 104 6.74 -11.43 2.66
CA ALA A 104 6.98 -12.66 3.41
C ALA A 104 5.91 -12.76 4.51
N PRO A 105 5.09 -13.80 4.54
CA PRO A 105 4.14 -13.97 5.64
C PRO A 105 4.91 -14.21 6.94
N ARG A 106 4.45 -13.63 8.07
CA ARG A 106 5.04 -13.74 9.42
C ARG A 106 5.27 -15.20 9.91
N LYS A 107 4.81 -16.21 9.15
CA LYS A 107 4.92 -17.65 9.46
C LYS A 107 5.68 -18.49 8.41
N GLY A 108 6.58 -17.89 7.62
CA GLY A 108 7.57 -18.66 6.85
C GLY A 108 7.07 -19.45 5.63
N LEU A 109 5.94 -19.06 5.04
CA LEU A 109 5.50 -19.56 3.73
C LEU A 109 6.23 -18.83 2.59
N THR A 110 6.11 -19.37 1.37
CA THR A 110 6.72 -18.88 0.13
C THR A 110 6.71 -17.35 0.01
N GLU A 111 7.88 -16.75 -0.19
CA GLU A 111 8.01 -15.33 -0.47
C GLU A 111 7.26 -14.99 -1.77
N SER A 112 6.37 -14.01 -1.69
CA SER A 112 5.75 -13.40 -2.86
C SER A 112 6.56 -12.17 -3.27
N SER A 113 6.60 -11.87 -4.56
CA SER A 113 7.24 -10.64 -5.04
C SER A 113 6.44 -10.04 -6.18
N THR A 114 6.19 -8.73 -6.09
CA THR A 114 5.58 -7.93 -7.16
C THR A 114 6.58 -6.88 -7.60
N ARG A 115 6.89 -6.85 -8.90
CA ARG A 115 7.83 -5.89 -9.49
C ARG A 115 7.10 -4.97 -10.47
N ALA A 116 7.23 -3.67 -10.25
CA ALA A 116 6.83 -2.63 -11.17
C ALA A 116 8.07 -1.98 -11.80
N ARG A 117 8.02 -1.66 -13.09
CA ARG A 117 9.03 -0.81 -13.73
C ARG A 117 8.59 0.64 -13.64
N SER A 118 9.54 1.54 -13.46
CA SER A 118 9.24 2.96 -13.62
C SER A 118 8.88 3.21 -15.08
N VAL A 119 7.66 3.66 -15.33
CA VAL A 119 7.26 4.19 -16.64
C VAL A 119 7.37 5.69 -16.52
N ASN A 120 7.99 6.34 -17.49
CA ASN A 120 8.09 7.80 -17.43
C ASN A 120 6.68 8.39 -17.44
N ARG A 121 6.42 9.43 -16.63
CA ARG A 121 5.08 10.03 -16.57
C ARG A 121 4.66 10.60 -17.93
N SER A 122 5.64 10.99 -18.74
CA SER A 122 5.50 11.41 -20.14
C SER A 122 4.94 10.31 -21.06
N ASP A 123 5.15 9.03 -20.71
CA ASP A 123 4.73 7.88 -21.50
C ASP A 123 3.42 7.26 -20.99
N SER A 124 2.89 7.77 -19.87
CA SER A 124 1.63 7.31 -19.29
C SER A 124 0.45 8.02 -19.97
N PRO A 125 -0.60 7.32 -20.39
CA PRO A 125 -1.81 7.98 -20.88
C PRO A 125 -2.36 8.90 -19.79
N PRO A 126 -2.92 10.07 -20.15
CA PRO A 126 -3.42 11.03 -19.18
C PRO A 126 -4.42 10.34 -18.24
N LEU A 127 -4.19 10.51 -16.94
CA LEU A 127 -5.14 10.08 -15.91
C LEU A 127 -6.51 10.67 -16.29
N ARG A 128 -7.48 9.80 -16.59
CA ARG A 128 -8.85 10.26 -16.83
C ARG A 128 -9.25 11.10 -15.62
N PRO A 129 -9.81 12.31 -15.82
CA PRO A 129 -10.35 13.08 -14.72
C PRO A 129 -11.27 12.17 -13.91
N ARG A 130 -11.09 12.13 -12.59
CA ARG A 130 -12.05 11.46 -11.71
C ARG A 130 -13.42 12.03 -12.08
N ASP A 131 -14.33 11.17 -12.52
CA ASP A 131 -15.73 11.54 -12.67
C ASP A 131 -16.18 12.05 -11.31
N ARG A 132 -16.19 13.39 -11.17
CA ARG A 132 -16.87 14.03 -10.06
C ARG A 132 -18.32 13.67 -10.31
N HIS A 133 -18.83 12.66 -9.62
CA HIS A 133 -20.26 12.48 -9.45
C HIS A 133 -20.79 13.74 -8.77
N HIS A 134 -21.11 14.76 -9.57
CA HIS A 134 -22.06 15.78 -9.20
C HIS A 134 -23.38 15.04 -9.14
N GLY A 135 -23.82 14.73 -7.92
CA GLY A 135 -25.19 14.34 -7.67
C GLY A 135 -26.08 15.44 -8.25
N VAL A 136 -26.71 15.16 -9.39
CA VAL A 136 -27.83 15.94 -9.88
C VAL A 136 -28.97 15.70 -8.88
N PRO A 137 -29.50 16.72 -8.20
CA PRO A 137 -30.70 16.51 -7.40
C PRO A 137 -31.83 16.11 -8.35
N GLY A 138 -32.39 14.92 -8.11
CA GLY A 138 -33.47 14.35 -8.90
C GLY A 138 -34.65 15.31 -8.95
N ARG A 139 -35.08 15.61 -10.18
CA ARG A 139 -36.32 16.32 -10.46
C ARG A 139 -37.47 15.42 -10.00
N LEU A 140 -38.22 15.84 -8.97
CA LEU A 140 -39.48 15.21 -8.57
C LEU A 140 -40.42 15.19 -9.79
N THR A 141 -40.71 14.00 -10.29
CA THR A 141 -41.81 13.78 -11.23
C THR A 141 -43.14 13.93 -10.49
N PRO A 142 -44.16 14.60 -11.07
CA PRO A 142 -45.48 14.61 -10.46
C PRO A 142 -46.10 13.21 -10.52
N MET A 143 -46.74 12.79 -9.44
CA MET A 143 -47.47 11.53 -9.38
C MET A 143 -48.61 11.51 -10.42
N ALA A 144 -48.66 10.43 -11.21
CA ALA A 144 -49.77 10.17 -12.11
C ALA A 144 -51.07 9.96 -11.32
N SER A 145 -52.15 10.61 -11.77
CA SER A 145 -53.50 10.45 -11.21
C SER A 145 -53.99 8.99 -11.33
N PRO A 146 -54.79 8.49 -10.36
CA PRO A 146 -55.33 7.13 -10.42
C PRO A 146 -56.40 7.00 -11.51
N PRO A 147 -56.55 5.82 -12.15
CA PRO A 147 -57.51 5.62 -13.23
C PRO A 147 -58.95 5.56 -12.69
N THR A 148 -59.86 6.19 -13.44
CA THR A 148 -61.29 6.23 -13.18
C THR A 148 -61.92 4.85 -13.39
N LEU A 149 -62.64 4.36 -12.38
CA LEU A 149 -63.37 3.09 -12.43
C LEU A 149 -64.55 3.19 -13.40
N ARG A 150 -64.48 2.49 -14.54
CA ARG A 150 -65.58 2.39 -15.51
C ARG A 150 -66.58 1.32 -15.02
N GLY A 151 -67.79 1.74 -14.62
CA GLY A 151 -68.85 0.84 -14.18
C GLY A 151 -69.39 -0.06 -15.30
N PRO A 152 -69.97 -1.23 -14.97
CA PRO A 152 -70.44 -2.18 -15.98
C PRO A 152 -71.74 -1.72 -16.66
N MET A 153 -71.75 -1.97 -17.96
CA MET A 153 -72.82 -1.74 -18.94
C MET A 153 -74.02 -2.64 -18.64
N ARG A 154 -75.25 -2.07 -18.62
CA ARG A 154 -76.50 -2.85 -18.56
C ARG A 154 -76.74 -3.57 -19.89
N PRO A 155 -77.10 -4.86 -19.92
CA PRO A 155 -77.69 -5.47 -21.09
C PRO A 155 -79.18 -5.10 -21.21
N GLY A 156 -79.57 -4.77 -22.44
CA GLY A 156 -80.92 -4.39 -22.83
C GLY A 156 -81.93 -5.54 -22.78
N GLN A 157 -83.19 -5.14 -22.84
CA GLN A 157 -84.38 -5.96 -22.76
C GLN A 157 -84.61 -6.81 -24.01
N GLY A 158 -85.19 -7.99 -23.78
CA GLY A 158 -85.90 -8.85 -24.72
C GLY A 158 -86.87 -9.70 -23.92
#